data_AF-A0A2V9SQ35-F1
#
_entry.id   AF-A0A2V9SQ35-F1
#
_cell.length_a   1.000
_cell.length_b   1.000
_cell.length_c   1.000
_cell.angle_alpha   90.00
_cell.angle_beta   90.00
_cell.angle_gamma   90.00
#
_symmetry.space_group_name_H-M   'P 1'
#
loop_
_entity.id
_entity.type
_entity.pdbx_description
1 polymer ?
#
loop_
_entity_poly.entity_id
_entity_poly.type
_entity_poly.pdbx_seq_one_letter_code
_entity_poly.pdbx_strand_id
1 'polypeptide(L)'
;MRIAQVAPLYESVPPVLYGGTERVVSFLTEELVRMGHEVTLFASGDSMTSGRLVPISAQSLRLDPKCQDQLAHHVLMLERVFSEKRNFDVIHFHIDYLHFSLSRREHVINVTTLHGRLDIPDLQPLYQVFPDMPVVSISDSQREPLPTINWQGTVYHGMPRDRYPFSEVPGKYLAFLGRTSPEKGLDQAIEIAKRANMPLKIAAKIDRADQQYFDKVIEPLLDSHLVEFVGEIGYPEKFDFLGDAAALLFPIDWPEPF
;
A
#
# COMPACT_ATOMS: atom_id res chain seq x y z
N MET A 1 -1.17 -10.66 -23.74
CA MET A 1 -1.42 -9.19 -23.78
C MET A 1 -0.18 -8.47 -23.30
N ARG A 2 0.01 -7.24 -23.77
CA ARG A 2 1.04 -6.30 -23.31
C ARG A 2 0.42 -5.37 -22.27
N ILE A 3 0.87 -5.46 -21.03
CA ILE A 3 0.27 -4.78 -19.87
C ILE A 3 1.29 -3.82 -19.27
N ALA A 4 0.92 -2.56 -19.12
CA ALA A 4 1.69 -1.62 -18.30
C ALA A 4 1.14 -1.61 -16.86
N GLN A 5 2.00 -1.87 -15.89
CA GLN A 5 1.76 -1.68 -14.47
C GLN A 5 2.41 -0.37 -14.04
N VAL A 6 1.64 0.59 -13.54
CA VAL A 6 2.13 1.92 -13.14
C VAL A 6 2.00 2.05 -11.62
N ALA A 7 3.12 1.81 -10.93
CA ALA A 7 3.19 1.82 -9.47
C ALA A 7 3.44 3.24 -8.93
N PRO A 8 3.06 3.54 -7.67
CA PRO A 8 3.61 4.69 -6.97
C PRO A 8 5.13 4.58 -6.86
N LEU A 9 5.80 5.73 -6.76
CA LEU A 9 7.25 5.81 -6.63
C LEU A 9 7.74 5.91 -5.18
N TYR A 10 6.84 5.85 -4.19
CA TYR A 10 7.19 6.09 -2.80
C TYR A 10 8.05 4.96 -2.24
N GLU A 11 7.66 3.71 -2.46
CA GLU A 11 8.47 2.52 -2.17
C GLU A 11 8.96 1.84 -3.46
N SER A 12 9.93 0.93 -3.32
CA SER A 12 10.26 -0.02 -4.38
C SER A 12 9.15 -1.04 -4.56
N VAL A 13 9.11 -1.69 -5.72
CA VAL A 13 8.19 -2.79 -6.03
C VAL A 13 9.02 -4.07 -6.20
N PRO A 14 8.97 -5.07 -5.30
CA PRO A 14 8.32 -5.03 -3.99
C PRO A 14 9.03 -4.08 -3.00
N PRO A 15 8.33 -3.62 -1.95
CA PRO A 15 8.89 -2.72 -0.96
C PRO A 15 9.84 -3.45 -0.01
N VAL A 16 10.95 -2.81 0.35
CA VAL A 16 11.91 -3.33 1.35
C VAL A 16 11.30 -3.35 2.75
N LEU A 17 10.61 -2.27 3.12
CA LEU A 17 10.02 -2.07 4.44
C LEU A 17 8.47 -2.05 4.35
N TYR A 18 7.83 -1.07 4.99
CA TYR A 18 6.40 -0.87 4.87
C TYR A 18 6.01 -0.30 3.49
N GLY A 19 5.16 -1.03 2.76
CA GLY A 19 4.52 -0.60 1.52
C GLY A 19 3.35 -1.52 1.20
N GLY A 20 2.12 -0.99 1.23
CA GLY A 20 0.91 -1.78 0.97
C GLY A 20 0.64 -1.92 -0.52
N THR A 21 0.51 -0.77 -1.19
CA THR A 21 0.23 -0.67 -2.62
C THR A 21 1.30 -1.34 -3.45
N GLU A 22 2.58 -0.98 -3.28
CA GLU A 22 3.70 -1.51 -4.05
C GLU A 22 3.86 -3.03 -3.87
N ARG A 23 3.49 -3.56 -2.71
CA ARG A 23 3.47 -5.01 -2.45
C ARG A 23 2.40 -5.72 -3.28
N VAL A 24 1.19 -5.17 -3.31
CA VAL A 24 0.11 -5.71 -4.15
C VAL A 24 0.50 -5.61 -5.63
N VAL A 25 1.05 -4.47 -6.06
CA VAL A 25 1.49 -4.28 -7.46
C VAL A 25 2.55 -5.31 -7.82
N SER A 26 3.50 -5.60 -6.91
CA SER A 26 4.47 -6.69 -7.11
C SER A 26 3.77 -8.03 -7.30
N PHE A 27 2.85 -8.41 -6.40
CA PHE A 27 2.15 -9.71 -6.51
C PHE A 27 1.36 -9.83 -7.80
N LEU A 28 0.61 -8.79 -8.16
CA LEU A 28 -0.17 -8.75 -9.39
C LEU A 28 0.73 -8.82 -10.63
N THR A 29 1.83 -8.05 -10.63
CA THR A 29 2.79 -8.03 -11.74
C THR A 29 3.38 -9.41 -11.98
N GLU A 30 3.89 -10.05 -10.93
CA GLU A 30 4.52 -11.37 -11.05
C GLU A 30 3.52 -12.47 -11.46
N GLU A 31 2.29 -12.42 -10.94
CA GLU A 31 1.24 -13.36 -11.34
C GLU A 31 0.81 -13.17 -12.81
N LEU A 32 0.73 -11.92 -13.29
CA LEU A 32 0.44 -11.64 -14.70
C LEU A 32 1.57 -12.14 -15.63
N VAL A 33 2.84 -11.98 -15.23
CA VAL A 33 3.97 -12.57 -15.96
C VAL A 33 3.86 -14.10 -15.97
N ARG A 34 3.57 -14.72 -14.82
CA ARG A 34 3.39 -16.19 -14.70
C ARG A 34 2.25 -16.72 -15.58
N MET A 35 1.21 -15.93 -15.78
CA MET A 35 0.09 -16.23 -16.69
C MET A 35 0.45 -16.08 -18.18
N GLY A 36 1.67 -15.63 -18.50
CA GLY A 36 2.16 -15.49 -19.88
C GLY A 36 1.88 -14.13 -20.52
N HIS A 37 1.56 -13.11 -19.74
CA HIS A 37 1.42 -11.74 -20.25
C HIS A 37 2.79 -11.05 -20.37
N GLU A 38 2.94 -10.15 -21.34
CA GLU A 38 4.11 -9.28 -21.46
C GLU A 38 3.91 -8.05 -20.57
N VAL A 39 4.49 -8.06 -19.37
CA VAL A 39 4.29 -6.99 -18.38
C VAL A 39 5.47 -6.02 -18.37
N THR A 40 5.16 -4.73 -18.45
CA THR A 40 6.12 -3.65 -18.20
C THR A 40 5.73 -2.92 -16.91
N LEU A 41 6.64 -2.85 -15.94
CA LEU A 41 6.45 -2.16 -14.67
C LEU A 41 7.13 -0.78 -14.73
N PHE A 42 6.36 0.28 -14.58
CA PHE A 42 6.86 1.64 -14.36
C PHE A 42 6.92 1.87 -12.85
N ALA A 43 8.14 1.96 -12.31
CA ALA A 43 8.39 2.07 -10.87
C ALA A 43 9.75 2.74 -10.61
N SER A 44 10.20 2.75 -9.35
CA SER A 44 11.55 3.19 -8.98
C SER A 44 12.60 2.17 -9.43
N GLY A 45 13.85 2.62 -9.66
CA GLY A 45 14.92 1.80 -10.22
C GLY A 45 15.48 0.72 -9.30
N ASP A 46 15.20 0.81 -8.01
CA ASP A 46 15.46 -0.21 -6.99
C ASP A 46 14.35 -1.28 -6.89
N SER A 47 13.35 -1.23 -7.78
CA SER A 47 12.32 -2.25 -7.92
C SER A 47 12.86 -3.53 -8.58
N MET A 48 12.22 -4.66 -8.30
CA MET A 48 12.56 -5.97 -8.85
C MET A 48 11.29 -6.63 -9.42
N THR A 49 11.38 -7.13 -10.65
CA THR A 49 10.30 -7.85 -11.31
C THR A 49 10.84 -8.84 -12.33
N SER A 50 10.10 -9.92 -12.61
CA SER A 50 10.38 -10.81 -13.75
C SER A 50 9.93 -10.23 -15.10
N GLY A 51 9.11 -9.18 -15.09
CA GLY A 51 8.74 -8.41 -16.27
C GLY A 51 9.81 -7.40 -16.71
N ARG A 52 9.46 -6.49 -17.63
CA ARG A 52 10.33 -5.37 -18.02
C ARG A 52 10.17 -4.23 -17.03
N LEU A 53 11.23 -3.87 -16.31
CA LEU A 53 11.25 -2.65 -15.49
C LEU A 53 11.57 -1.41 -16.34
N VAL A 54 10.78 -0.36 -16.21
CA VAL A 54 11.08 1.00 -16.68
C VAL A 54 11.29 1.91 -15.46
N PRO A 55 12.55 2.25 -15.13
CA PRO A 55 12.85 3.05 -13.95
C PRO A 55 12.55 4.53 -14.19
N ILE A 56 11.74 5.15 -13.33
CA ILE A 56 11.44 6.60 -13.38
C ILE A 56 12.36 7.41 -12.47
N SER A 57 12.72 6.85 -11.33
CA SER A 57 13.71 7.39 -10.39
C SER A 57 14.81 6.36 -10.17
N ALA A 58 15.97 6.78 -9.67
CA ALA A 58 17.06 5.84 -9.36
C ALA A 58 16.70 4.88 -8.21
N GLN A 59 15.96 5.38 -7.22
CA GLN A 59 15.50 4.64 -6.05
C GLN A 59 14.12 5.15 -5.61
N SER A 60 13.50 4.44 -4.67
CA SER A 60 12.23 4.80 -4.05
C SER A 60 12.28 6.19 -3.37
N LEU A 61 11.26 7.01 -3.62
CA LEU A 61 11.29 8.44 -3.29
C LEU A 61 11.22 8.70 -1.79
N ARG A 62 10.61 7.82 -1.00
CA ARG A 62 10.54 7.98 0.46
C ARG A 62 11.91 7.76 1.11
N LEU A 63 12.66 6.78 0.62
CA LEU A 63 13.98 6.44 1.15
C LEU A 63 15.11 7.27 0.53
N ASP A 64 14.80 8.11 -0.46
CA ASP A 64 15.77 9.04 -1.05
C ASP A 64 15.86 10.35 -0.23
N PRO A 65 16.94 10.58 0.54
CA PRO A 65 17.10 11.81 1.31
C PRO A 65 17.28 13.07 0.42
N LYS A 66 17.52 12.89 -0.88
CA LYS A 66 17.66 13.99 -1.85
C LYS A 66 16.32 14.35 -2.52
N CYS A 67 15.29 13.52 -2.39
CA CYS A 67 13.98 13.81 -2.97
C CYS A 67 13.28 14.91 -2.15
N GLN A 68 12.95 16.02 -2.82
CA GLN A 68 12.23 17.14 -2.22
C GLN A 68 10.80 17.26 -2.74
N ASP A 69 10.59 17.01 -4.03
CA ASP A 69 9.28 17.07 -4.68
C ASP A 69 8.96 15.73 -5.34
N GLN A 70 8.13 14.95 -4.67
CA GLN A 70 7.71 13.64 -5.15
C GLN A 70 6.73 13.73 -6.32
N LEU A 71 5.98 14.82 -6.44
CA LEU A 71 5.00 15.01 -7.52
C LEU A 71 5.71 15.23 -8.85
N ALA A 72 6.84 15.95 -8.86
CA ALA A 72 7.65 16.13 -10.07
C ALA A 72 8.06 14.78 -10.71
N HIS A 73 8.43 13.79 -9.90
CA HIS A 73 8.75 12.45 -10.38
C HIS A 73 7.54 11.70 -10.96
N HIS A 74 6.35 11.86 -10.37
CA HIS A 74 5.13 11.27 -10.90
C HIS A 74 4.67 11.95 -12.21
N VAL A 75 4.92 13.26 -12.38
CA VAL A 75 4.68 13.94 -13.67
C VAL A 75 5.61 13.37 -14.75
N LEU A 76 6.90 13.14 -14.43
CA LEU A 76 7.85 12.48 -15.34
C LEU A 76 7.46 11.02 -15.65
N MET A 77 6.94 10.28 -14.66
CA MET A 77 6.38 8.96 -14.86
C MET A 77 5.26 8.98 -15.90
N LEU A 78 4.30 9.89 -15.74
CA LEU A 78 3.17 10.01 -16.66
C LEU A 78 3.65 10.32 -18.08
N GLU A 79 4.54 11.31 -18.26
CA GLU A 79 5.11 11.59 -19.58
C GLU A 79 5.76 10.33 -20.19
N ARG A 80 6.52 9.58 -19.40
CA ARG A 80 7.16 8.35 -19.87
C ARG A 80 6.15 7.29 -20.27
N VAL A 81 5.15 7.01 -19.45
CA VAL A 81 4.06 6.05 -19.73
C VAL A 81 3.33 6.44 -21.01
N PHE A 82 2.91 7.70 -21.14
CA PHE A 82 2.12 8.17 -22.27
C PHE A 82 2.93 8.25 -23.57
N SER A 83 4.24 8.44 -23.52
CA SER A 83 5.13 8.34 -24.68
C SER A 83 5.23 6.91 -25.24
N GLU A 84 5.06 5.90 -24.40
CA GLU A 84 5.10 4.47 -24.76
C GLU A 84 3.70 3.83 -24.90
N LYS A 85 2.61 4.58 -24.69
CA LYS A 85 1.24 4.03 -24.57
C LYS A 85 0.81 3.07 -25.68
N ARG A 86 1.27 3.28 -26.92
CA ARG A 86 0.93 2.44 -28.08
C ARG A 86 1.52 1.03 -28.01
N ASN A 87 2.44 0.79 -27.09
CA ASN A 87 3.04 -0.51 -26.84
C ASN A 87 2.18 -1.42 -25.97
N PHE A 88 1.11 -0.90 -25.36
CA PHE A 88 0.30 -1.63 -24.38
C PHE A 88 -1.14 -1.82 -24.86
N ASP A 89 -1.68 -3.00 -24.56
CA ASP A 89 -3.09 -3.30 -24.79
C ASP A 89 -3.96 -2.73 -23.65
N VAL A 90 -3.39 -2.64 -22.44
CA VAL A 90 -4.00 -2.00 -21.26
C VAL A 90 -2.94 -1.39 -20.36
N ILE A 91 -3.24 -0.25 -19.75
CA ILE A 91 -2.42 0.42 -18.73
C ILE A 91 -3.17 0.37 -17.39
N HIS A 92 -2.60 -0.30 -16.39
CA HIS A 92 -3.15 -0.43 -15.05
C HIS A 92 -2.42 0.53 -14.11
N PHE A 93 -3.15 1.52 -13.60
CA PHE A 93 -2.63 2.54 -12.70
C PHE A 93 -2.92 2.22 -11.22
N HIS A 94 -1.93 2.52 -10.37
CA HIS A 94 -2.01 2.42 -8.91
C HIS A 94 -1.66 3.75 -8.22
N ILE A 95 -1.72 4.85 -8.97
CA ILE A 95 -1.33 6.20 -8.56
C ILE A 95 -2.56 7.14 -8.45
N ASP A 96 -3.67 6.57 -8.01
CA ASP A 96 -4.97 7.24 -7.87
C ASP A 96 -5.33 8.05 -9.14
N TYR A 97 -5.79 9.29 -8.96
CA TYR A 97 -6.34 10.12 -10.02
C TYR A 97 -5.31 10.91 -10.85
N LEU A 98 -4.00 10.77 -10.57
CA LEU A 98 -2.95 11.60 -11.18
C LEU A 98 -2.95 11.55 -12.72
N HIS A 99 -3.35 10.42 -13.30
CA HIS A 99 -3.34 10.20 -14.74
C HIS A 99 -4.64 10.61 -15.45
N PHE A 100 -5.74 10.87 -14.73
CA PHE A 100 -7.10 10.95 -15.32
C PHE A 100 -7.20 11.95 -16.48
N SER A 101 -6.61 13.13 -16.30
CA SER A 101 -6.65 14.17 -17.34
C SER A 101 -5.91 13.78 -18.63
N LEU A 102 -4.80 13.03 -18.51
CA LEU A 102 -4.04 12.51 -19.65
C LEU A 102 -4.73 11.29 -20.25
N SER A 103 -5.20 10.35 -19.42
CA SER A 103 -5.93 9.17 -19.88
C SER A 103 -7.14 9.54 -20.73
N ARG A 104 -7.91 10.56 -20.30
CA ARG A 104 -9.06 11.06 -21.04
C ARG A 104 -8.68 11.67 -22.39
N ARG A 105 -7.63 12.51 -22.43
CA ARG A 105 -7.21 13.22 -23.65
C ARG A 105 -6.56 12.31 -24.68
N GLU A 106 -5.86 11.28 -24.21
CA GLU A 106 -5.11 10.34 -25.04
C GLU A 106 -5.91 9.07 -25.39
N HIS A 107 -7.12 8.94 -24.83
CA HIS A 107 -8.05 7.83 -25.09
C HIS A 107 -7.40 6.44 -24.93
N VAL A 108 -6.56 6.26 -23.90
CA VAL A 108 -5.89 4.98 -23.62
C VAL A 108 -6.84 4.00 -22.95
N ILE A 109 -6.73 2.71 -23.31
CA ILE A 109 -7.39 1.63 -22.57
C ILE A 109 -6.67 1.50 -21.23
N ASN A 110 -7.37 1.84 -20.15
CA ASN A 110 -6.79 1.86 -18.81
C ASN A 110 -7.76 1.36 -17.76
N VAL A 111 -7.24 1.04 -16.57
CA VAL A 111 -8.00 0.79 -15.35
C VAL A 111 -7.17 1.27 -14.17
N THR A 112 -7.83 1.73 -13.11
CA THR A 112 -7.16 2.22 -11.90
C THR A 112 -7.63 1.43 -10.70
N THR A 113 -6.72 0.86 -9.93
CA THR A 113 -7.05 0.33 -8.60
C THR A 113 -6.86 1.44 -7.57
N LEU A 114 -7.92 1.75 -6.81
CA LEU A 114 -7.87 2.75 -5.75
C LEU A 114 -7.44 2.07 -4.45
N HIS A 115 -6.39 2.58 -3.80
CA HIS A 115 -5.83 1.97 -2.58
C HIS A 115 -6.12 2.80 -1.33
N GLY A 116 -6.30 4.11 -1.48
CA GLY A 116 -6.46 5.04 -0.38
C GLY A 116 -7.89 5.20 0.12
N ARG A 117 -8.03 6.19 1.00
CA ARG A 117 -9.32 6.72 1.49
C ARG A 117 -10.11 7.37 0.37
N LEU A 118 -11.41 7.09 0.34
CA LEU A 118 -12.36 7.68 -0.62
C LEU A 118 -13.40 8.60 0.04
N ASP A 119 -13.39 8.70 1.36
CA ASP A 119 -14.26 9.56 2.17
C ASP A 119 -13.75 11.01 2.31
N ILE A 120 -12.67 11.35 1.59
CA ILE A 120 -12.09 12.69 1.59
C ILE A 120 -12.99 13.62 0.75
N PRO A 121 -13.50 14.74 1.31
CA PRO A 121 -14.44 15.62 0.61
C PRO A 121 -13.94 16.14 -0.75
N ASP A 122 -12.64 16.39 -0.89
CA ASP A 122 -12.02 16.91 -2.11
C ASP A 122 -12.08 15.91 -3.29
N LEU A 123 -12.30 14.62 -3.02
CA LEU A 123 -12.40 13.60 -4.08
C LEU A 123 -13.73 13.64 -4.81
N GLN A 124 -14.82 14.01 -4.14
CA GLN A 124 -16.14 14.03 -4.74
C GLN A 124 -16.21 14.91 -6.02
N PRO A 125 -15.78 16.18 -6.02
CA PRO A 125 -15.78 16.99 -7.24
C PRO A 125 -14.85 16.44 -8.32
N LEU A 126 -13.73 15.81 -7.94
CA LEU A 126 -12.82 15.17 -8.89
C LEU A 126 -13.52 14.06 -9.67
N TYR A 127 -14.17 13.13 -8.99
CA TYR A 127 -14.86 12.02 -9.66
C TYR A 127 -16.13 12.45 -10.41
N GLN A 128 -16.77 13.55 -10.01
CA GLN A 128 -17.86 14.17 -10.80
C GLN A 128 -17.35 14.72 -12.14
N VAL A 129 -16.13 15.25 -12.19
CA VAL A 129 -15.50 15.71 -13.43
C VAL A 129 -15.00 14.53 -14.26
N PHE A 130 -14.62 13.42 -13.64
CA PHE A 130 -14.09 12.19 -14.26
C PHE A 130 -15.00 10.96 -14.14
N PRO A 131 -16.30 11.04 -14.49
CA PRO A 131 -17.25 9.95 -14.26
C PRO A 131 -17.06 8.78 -15.24
N ASP A 132 -16.27 8.94 -16.30
CA ASP A 132 -15.92 7.94 -17.30
C ASP A 132 -14.70 7.09 -16.93
N MET A 133 -13.86 7.53 -15.99
CA MET A 133 -12.61 6.82 -15.66
C MET A 133 -12.89 5.47 -14.99
N PRO A 134 -12.42 4.35 -15.56
CA PRO A 134 -12.70 3.02 -15.03
C PRO A 134 -11.85 2.74 -13.78
N VAL A 135 -12.52 2.49 -12.66
CA VAL A 135 -11.88 2.23 -11.37
C VAL A 135 -12.27 0.89 -10.78
N VAL A 136 -11.36 0.28 -10.02
CA VAL A 136 -11.55 -0.98 -9.29
C VAL A 136 -11.33 -0.71 -7.80
N SER A 137 -12.26 -1.20 -6.98
CA SER A 137 -12.12 -1.14 -5.52
C SER A 137 -11.43 -2.38 -4.99
N ILE A 138 -10.81 -2.24 -3.81
CA ILE A 138 -10.10 -3.32 -3.12
C ILE A 138 -10.96 -3.99 -2.03
N SER A 139 -12.17 -3.46 -1.81
CA SER A 139 -13.28 -4.10 -1.07
C SER A 139 -14.61 -3.50 -1.51
N ASP A 140 -15.72 -4.12 -1.12
CA ASP A 140 -17.05 -3.53 -1.31
C ASP A 140 -17.27 -2.30 -0.40
N SER A 141 -16.74 -2.34 0.83
CA SER A 141 -16.82 -1.23 1.81
C SER A 141 -16.17 0.05 1.29
N GLN A 142 -15.02 -0.07 0.60
CA GLN A 142 -14.31 1.09 0.03
C GLN A 142 -15.19 1.93 -0.92
N ARG A 143 -16.23 1.33 -1.51
CA ARG A 143 -17.09 2.00 -2.50
C ARG A 143 -18.13 2.91 -1.86
N GLU A 144 -18.43 2.73 -0.57
CA GLU A 144 -19.52 3.44 0.12
C GLU A 144 -19.42 4.97 0.03
N PRO A 145 -18.24 5.61 0.17
CA PRO A 145 -18.16 7.06 0.08
C PRO A 145 -18.41 7.63 -1.32
N LEU A 146 -18.18 6.82 -2.37
CA LEU A 146 -18.28 7.23 -3.78
C LEU A 146 -19.10 6.20 -4.60
N PRO A 147 -20.41 6.05 -4.32
CA PRO A 147 -21.19 4.94 -4.86
C PRO A 147 -21.48 5.05 -6.36
N THR A 148 -21.40 6.26 -6.93
CA THR A 148 -21.85 6.56 -8.30
C THR A 148 -20.72 6.70 -9.32
N ILE A 149 -19.47 6.43 -8.95
CA ILE A 149 -18.34 6.50 -9.89
C ILE A 149 -18.29 5.22 -10.75
N ASN A 150 -17.49 5.23 -11.81
CA ASN A 150 -17.42 4.14 -12.79
C ASN A 150 -16.65 2.89 -12.29
N TRP A 151 -17.20 2.27 -11.25
CA TRP A 151 -16.74 1.01 -10.69
C TRP A 151 -16.86 -0.12 -11.71
N GLN A 152 -15.72 -0.68 -12.12
CA GLN A 152 -15.67 -1.88 -12.98
C GLN A 152 -15.87 -3.17 -12.17
N GLY A 153 -15.57 -3.12 -10.88
CA GLY A 153 -15.75 -4.24 -9.96
C GLY A 153 -14.92 -4.09 -8.69
N THR A 154 -15.04 -5.10 -7.84
CA THR A 154 -14.28 -5.24 -6.60
C THR A 154 -13.29 -6.39 -6.77
N VAL A 155 -12.01 -6.14 -6.51
CA VAL A 155 -10.96 -7.17 -6.51
C VAL A 155 -10.19 -7.06 -5.19
N TYR A 156 -10.53 -7.95 -4.25
CA TYR A 156 -9.82 -8.05 -2.98
C TYR A 156 -8.36 -8.41 -3.20
N HIS A 157 -7.48 -7.81 -2.38
CA HIS A 157 -6.05 -8.09 -2.47
C HIS A 157 -5.75 -9.55 -2.16
N GLY A 158 -5.02 -10.18 -3.07
CA GLY A 158 -4.46 -11.51 -2.87
C GLY A 158 -3.08 -11.47 -2.20
N MET A 159 -2.62 -12.64 -1.78
CA MET A 159 -1.26 -12.87 -1.31
C MET A 159 -0.73 -14.20 -1.86
N PRO A 160 0.58 -14.34 -2.11
CA PRO A 160 1.14 -15.60 -2.57
C PRO A 160 0.91 -16.70 -1.53
N ARG A 161 0.48 -17.88 -1.99
CA ARG A 161 0.07 -19.01 -1.13
C ARG A 161 1.20 -19.47 -0.21
N ASP A 162 2.42 -19.53 -0.74
CA ASP A 162 3.55 -20.16 -0.06
C ASP A 162 4.40 -19.15 0.73
N ARG A 163 3.91 -17.91 0.91
CA ARG A 163 4.69 -16.84 1.53
C ARG A 163 4.59 -16.80 3.06
N TYR A 164 3.52 -17.33 3.63
CA TYR A 164 3.28 -17.28 5.08
C TYR A 164 3.14 -18.71 5.61
N PRO A 165 4.20 -19.29 6.19
CA PRO A 165 4.12 -20.63 6.73
C PRO A 165 3.19 -20.65 7.94
N PHE A 166 2.34 -21.67 8.00
CA PHE A 166 1.51 -21.93 9.16
C PHE A 166 2.38 -22.52 10.29
N SER A 167 2.15 -22.05 11.52
CA SER A 167 2.76 -22.59 12.74
C SER A 167 1.66 -23.15 13.64
N GLU A 168 1.80 -24.41 14.05
CA GLU A 168 0.93 -25.05 15.05
C GLU A 168 1.36 -24.72 16.49
N VAL A 169 2.53 -24.08 16.66
CA VAL A 169 3.05 -23.72 17.98
C VAL A 169 2.24 -22.54 18.52
N PRO A 170 1.66 -22.63 19.72
CA PRO A 170 0.94 -21.51 20.32
C PRO A 170 1.85 -20.29 20.45
N GLY A 171 1.35 -19.13 20.01
CA GLY A 171 2.10 -17.88 20.08
C GLY A 171 2.27 -17.37 21.52
N LYS A 172 3.26 -16.49 21.71
CA LYS A 172 3.76 -16.06 23.03
C LYS A 172 3.31 -14.65 23.42
N TYR A 173 2.85 -13.86 22.45
CA TYR A 173 2.52 -12.44 22.61
C TYR A 173 1.39 -12.02 21.66
N LEU A 174 0.75 -10.90 21.97
CA LEU A 174 -0.10 -10.16 21.03
C LEU A 174 0.79 -9.33 20.11
N ALA A 175 0.51 -9.32 18.82
CA ALA A 175 1.24 -8.52 17.85
C ALA A 175 0.45 -7.27 17.47
N PHE A 176 1.14 -6.16 17.27
CA PHE A 176 0.64 -5.01 16.52
C PHE A 176 1.56 -4.75 15.34
N LEU A 177 0.99 -4.48 14.18
CA LEU A 177 1.74 -4.32 12.94
C LEU A 177 1.12 -3.20 12.08
N GLY A 178 1.84 -2.11 11.85
CA GLY A 178 1.30 -1.01 11.06
C GLY A 178 2.05 0.31 11.17
N ARG A 179 1.30 1.41 11.21
CA ARG A 179 1.81 2.77 11.42
C ARG A 179 1.44 3.23 12.83
N THR A 180 2.26 4.07 13.45
CA THR A 180 1.94 4.70 14.74
C THR A 180 1.07 5.94 14.54
N SER A 181 -0.04 5.80 13.83
CA SER A 181 -0.98 6.90 13.59
C SER A 181 -2.25 6.72 14.43
N PRO A 182 -2.95 7.80 14.80
CA PRO A 182 -4.15 7.72 15.63
C PRO A 182 -5.18 6.73 15.09
N GLU A 183 -5.39 6.71 13.77
CA GLU A 183 -6.38 5.85 13.12
C GLU A 183 -6.04 4.35 13.19
N LYS A 184 -4.79 3.99 13.53
CA LYS A 184 -4.37 2.58 13.68
C LYS A 184 -4.58 2.04 15.10
N GLY A 185 -4.91 2.90 16.07
CA GLY A 185 -5.34 2.48 17.42
C GLY A 185 -4.28 1.78 18.26
N LEU A 186 -3.00 2.15 18.13
CA LEU A 186 -1.92 1.51 18.90
C LEU A 186 -2.08 1.67 20.42
N ASP A 187 -2.59 2.80 20.87
CA ASP A 187 -2.98 3.04 22.26
C ASP A 187 -4.02 2.02 22.76
N GLN A 188 -5.03 1.71 21.93
CA GLN A 188 -6.03 0.68 22.24
C GLN A 188 -5.40 -0.72 22.28
N ALA A 189 -4.47 -1.03 21.38
CA ALA A 189 -3.75 -2.31 21.37
C ALA A 189 -2.95 -2.51 22.68
N ILE A 190 -2.28 -1.46 23.16
CA ILE A 190 -1.56 -1.46 24.44
C ILE A 190 -2.53 -1.70 25.61
N GLU A 191 -3.69 -1.03 25.62
CA GLU A 191 -4.69 -1.21 26.66
C GLU A 191 -5.29 -2.62 26.67
N ILE A 192 -5.58 -3.19 25.49
CA ILE A 192 -6.03 -4.58 25.35
C ILE A 192 -5.01 -5.53 25.96
N ALA A 193 -3.73 -5.37 25.63
CA ALA A 193 -2.66 -6.22 26.14
C ALA A 193 -2.52 -6.13 27.67
N LYS A 194 -2.59 -4.92 28.23
CA LYS A 194 -2.57 -4.68 29.68
C LYS A 194 -3.73 -5.38 30.38
N ARG A 195 -4.96 -5.25 29.86
CA ARG A 195 -6.15 -5.90 30.44
C ARG A 195 -6.14 -7.41 30.29
N ALA A 196 -5.61 -7.92 29.18
CA ALA A 196 -5.45 -9.35 28.94
C ALA A 196 -4.27 -9.96 29.72
N ASN A 197 -3.41 -9.13 30.33
CA ASN A 197 -2.16 -9.52 30.96
C ASN A 197 -1.28 -10.40 30.04
N MET A 198 -1.17 -9.98 28.77
CA MET A 198 -0.36 -10.65 27.76
C MET A 198 0.73 -9.71 27.24
N PRO A 199 1.94 -10.21 26.93
CA PRO A 199 2.96 -9.40 26.27
C PRO A 199 2.45 -8.90 24.92
N LEU A 200 2.79 -7.66 24.56
CA LEU A 200 2.53 -7.03 23.27
C LEU A 200 3.85 -6.69 22.60
N LYS A 201 4.04 -7.16 21.37
CA LYS A 201 5.11 -6.67 20.49
C LYS A 201 4.55 -5.75 19.43
N ILE A 202 5.20 -4.61 19.23
CA ILE A 202 4.77 -3.55 18.33
C ILE A 202 5.81 -3.42 17.22
N ALA A 203 5.42 -3.79 16.01
CA ALA A 203 6.19 -3.56 14.80
C ALA A 203 5.51 -2.45 13.98
N ALA A 204 5.93 -1.21 14.20
CA ALA A 204 5.29 -0.07 13.56
C ALA A 204 6.29 0.99 13.10
N LYS A 205 6.00 1.60 11.95
CA LYS A 205 6.73 2.78 11.49
C LYS A 205 6.15 4.06 12.09
N ILE A 206 7.03 5.02 12.34
CA ILE A 206 6.69 6.38 12.77
C ILE A 206 6.89 7.30 11.59
N ASP A 207 5.80 7.72 10.93
CA ASP A 207 5.89 8.72 9.86
C ASP A 207 6.13 10.11 10.47
N ARG A 208 6.78 11.02 9.72
CA ARG A 208 7.05 12.39 10.19
C ARG A 208 5.77 13.13 10.61
N ALA A 209 4.66 12.86 9.93
CA ALA A 209 3.36 13.44 10.24
C ALA A 209 2.81 12.97 11.60
N ASP A 210 3.22 11.79 12.06
CA ASP A 210 2.72 11.14 13.26
C ASP A 210 3.68 11.27 14.46
N GLN A 211 4.83 11.90 14.29
CA GLN A 211 5.85 12.06 15.35
C GLN A 211 5.27 12.67 16.63
N GLN A 212 4.47 13.75 16.48
CA GLN A 212 3.86 14.41 17.63
C GLN A 212 2.88 13.48 18.38
N TYR A 213 2.16 12.62 17.67
CA TYR A 213 1.25 11.66 18.30
C TYR A 213 2.05 10.57 19.03
N PHE A 214 3.11 10.07 18.40
CA PHE A 214 4.00 9.10 19.03
C PHE A 214 4.56 9.63 20.35
N ASP A 215 5.21 10.80 20.34
CA ASP A 215 5.87 11.38 21.52
C ASP A 215 4.88 11.67 22.66
N LYS A 216 3.67 12.14 22.34
CA LYS A 216 2.70 12.58 23.35
C LYS A 216 1.78 11.48 23.88
N VAL A 217 1.48 10.49 23.06
CA VAL A 217 0.45 9.48 23.36
C VAL A 217 1.07 8.10 23.49
N ILE A 218 1.89 7.68 22.52
CA ILE A 218 2.40 6.30 22.48
C ILE A 218 3.59 6.11 23.41
N GLU A 219 4.60 6.97 23.33
CA GLU A 219 5.84 6.84 24.10
C GLU A 219 5.60 6.69 25.62
N PRO A 220 4.71 7.47 26.26
CA PRO A 220 4.41 7.28 27.68
C PRO A 220 3.74 5.94 28.01
N LEU A 221 3.05 5.32 27.03
CA LEU A 221 2.37 4.04 27.22
C LEU A 221 3.30 2.83 27.09
N LEU A 222 4.50 3.03 26.51
CA LEU A 222 5.54 2.01 26.35
C LEU A 222 6.27 1.68 27.66
N ASP A 223 6.12 2.49 28.71
CA ASP A 223 6.67 2.23 30.05
C ASP A 223 5.88 1.12 30.77
N SER A 224 5.99 -0.09 30.24
CA SER A 224 5.33 -1.29 30.73
C SER A 224 6.18 -2.50 30.39
N HIS A 225 6.43 -3.37 31.37
CA HIS A 225 7.15 -4.63 31.17
C HIS A 225 6.44 -5.60 30.20
N LEU A 226 5.17 -5.34 29.88
CA LEU A 226 4.40 -6.12 28.91
C LEU A 226 4.58 -5.63 27.47
N VAL A 227 5.15 -4.45 27.23
CA VAL A 227 5.15 -3.82 25.90
C VAL A 227 6.57 -3.74 25.35
N GLU A 228 6.76 -4.25 24.14
CA GLU A 228 8.03 -4.20 23.41
C GLU A 228 7.84 -3.51 22.06
N PHE A 229 8.50 -2.37 21.85
CA PHE A 229 8.49 -1.67 20.57
C PHE A 229 9.71 -2.08 19.74
N VAL A 230 9.48 -2.82 18.66
CA VAL A 230 10.51 -3.43 17.80
C VAL A 230 10.91 -2.50 16.64
N GLY A 231 10.08 -1.50 16.32
CA GLY A 231 10.30 -0.58 15.20
C GLY A 231 9.74 -1.07 13.88
N GLU A 232 10.22 -0.50 12.76
CA GLU A 232 9.81 -0.90 11.41
C GLU A 232 10.54 -2.18 11.00
N ILE A 233 9.80 -3.27 10.81
CA ILE A 233 10.35 -4.56 10.35
C ILE A 233 10.02 -4.83 8.88
N GLY A 234 10.96 -5.47 8.19
CA GLY A 234 10.81 -5.89 6.80
C GLY A 234 10.53 -7.38 6.64
N TYR A 235 10.65 -7.86 5.41
CA TYR A 235 10.82 -9.30 5.18
C TYR A 235 12.30 -9.67 5.29
N PRO A 236 12.66 -10.84 5.86
CA PRO A 236 11.78 -11.93 6.31
C PRO A 236 11.32 -11.83 7.78
N GLU A 237 11.83 -10.88 8.57
CA GLU A 237 11.59 -10.74 10.02
C GLU A 237 10.11 -10.76 10.41
N LYS A 238 9.26 -10.20 9.54
CA LYS A 238 7.80 -10.18 9.68
C LYS A 238 7.18 -11.58 9.81
N PHE A 239 7.80 -12.63 9.25
CA PHE A 239 7.30 -13.99 9.32
C PHE A 239 7.44 -14.56 10.73
N ASP A 240 8.62 -14.46 11.32
CA ASP A 240 8.86 -14.92 12.68
C ASP A 240 8.05 -14.07 13.68
N PHE A 241 7.94 -12.77 13.41
CA PHE A 241 7.12 -11.85 14.22
C PHE A 241 5.63 -12.25 14.24
N LEU A 242 5.04 -12.61 13.11
CA LEU A 242 3.63 -13.01 13.06
C LEU A 242 3.44 -14.48 13.45
N GLY A 243 4.40 -15.36 13.12
CA GLY A 243 4.32 -16.79 13.40
C GLY A 243 4.45 -17.14 14.88
N ASP A 244 5.15 -16.31 15.66
CA ASP A 244 5.26 -16.46 17.11
C ASP A 244 4.18 -15.69 17.89
N ALA A 245 3.29 -14.97 17.20
CA ALA A 245 2.21 -14.20 17.83
C ALA A 245 0.98 -15.09 18.12
N ALA A 246 0.37 -14.91 19.29
CA ALA A 246 -0.87 -15.58 19.67
C ALA A 246 -2.08 -14.99 18.93
N ALA A 247 -2.04 -13.67 18.69
CA ALA A 247 -3.03 -12.96 17.89
C ALA A 247 -2.43 -11.65 17.34
N LEU A 248 -2.93 -11.20 16.19
CA LEU A 248 -2.69 -9.87 15.67
C LEU A 248 -3.82 -8.94 16.14
N LEU A 249 -3.48 -7.87 16.85
CA LEU A 249 -4.44 -6.83 17.23
C LEU A 249 -4.61 -5.84 16.08
N PHE A 250 -5.86 -5.58 15.72
CA PHE A 250 -6.23 -4.68 14.63
C PHE A 250 -7.33 -3.68 15.05
N PRO A 251 -7.11 -2.84 16.07
CA PRO A 251 -8.12 -1.94 16.65
C PRO A 251 -8.26 -0.63 15.84
N ILE A 252 -8.45 -0.78 14.54
CA ILE A 252 -8.46 0.35 13.60
C ILE A 252 -9.70 1.22 13.82
N ASP A 253 -9.49 2.54 13.88
CA ASP A 253 -10.52 3.57 14.15
C ASP A 253 -10.84 4.41 12.90
N TRP A 254 -10.90 3.76 11.74
CA TRP A 254 -11.35 4.35 10.47
C TRP A 254 -11.87 3.24 9.54
N PRO A 255 -12.64 3.57 8.48
CA PRO A 255 -13.12 2.59 7.52
C PRO A 255 -11.96 2.14 6.60
N GLU A 256 -11.12 1.23 7.12
CA GLU A 256 -10.02 0.65 6.37
C GLU A 256 -10.55 0.06 5.05
N PRO A 257 -9.86 0.30 3.92
CA PRO A 257 -10.42 0.07 2.60
C PRO A 257 -10.44 -1.41 2.19
N PHE A 258 -9.95 -2.34 3.02
CA PHE A 258 -9.90 -3.77 2.73
C PHE A 258 -10.83 -4.60 3.61
#